data_AF-A0A6F9EHX8-F1
#
_entry.id   AF-A0A6F9EHX8-F1
#
_cell.length_a   1.000
_cell.length_b   1.000
_cell.length_c   1.000
_cell.angle_alpha   90.00
_cell.angle_beta   90.00
_cell.angle_gamma   90.00
#
_symmetry.space_group_name_H-M   'P 1'
#
loop_
_entity.id
_entity.type
_entity.pdbx_description
1 polymer ?
#
loop_
_entity_poly.entity_id
_entity_poly.type
_entity_poly.pdbx_seq_one_letter_code
_entity_poly.pdbx_strand_id
1 'polypeptide(L)'
;MQLPGGLVVAAVVAVNAVGHVVDPATGEILAGPLGEDGKPLDTLAVWNTGPGFGVLLPGTNTTIGVVVTNARMSKVQAKKVATMAHDGLARVIRPAHTMYDGDALFALAVGGVTAPVDLVGAWAAETVAAAVLDGVRQSASNGGAGRDD
;
A
#
# COMPACT_ATOMS: atom_id res chain seq x y z
N MET A 1 8.53 11.86 -4.31
CA MET A 1 9.99 11.93 -4.06
C MET A 1 10.71 12.61 -5.23
N GLN A 2 11.49 13.66 -4.95
CA GLN A 2 12.41 14.28 -5.91
C GLN A 2 13.83 13.90 -5.53
N LEU A 3 14.61 13.43 -6.50
CA LEU A 3 15.96 12.91 -6.30
C LEU A 3 17.00 13.81 -6.99
N PRO A 4 18.28 13.73 -6.57
CA PRO A 4 19.37 14.38 -7.29
C PRO A 4 19.39 14.02 -8.78
N GLY A 5 19.78 14.97 -9.63
CA GLY A 5 19.76 14.79 -11.08
C GLY A 5 18.37 14.94 -11.72
N GLY A 6 17.37 15.41 -10.97
CA GLY A 6 16.06 15.77 -11.50
C GLY A 6 15.09 14.60 -11.70
N LEU A 7 15.47 13.39 -11.27
CA LEU A 7 14.57 12.24 -11.25
C LEU A 7 13.44 12.48 -10.24
N VAL A 8 12.21 12.23 -10.67
CA VAL A 8 11.01 12.31 -9.83
C VAL A 8 10.30 10.96 -9.87
N VAL A 9 9.87 10.51 -8.69
CA VAL A 9 9.00 9.34 -8.51
C VAL A 9 7.86 9.76 -7.59
N ALA A 10 6.63 9.61 -8.05
CA ALA A 10 5.41 9.90 -7.32
C ALA A 10 4.53 8.65 -7.29
N ALA A 11 3.66 8.54 -6.28
CA ALA A 11 2.67 7.48 -6.22
C ALA A 11 1.33 8.03 -5.71
N VAL A 12 0.25 7.42 -6.20
CA VAL A 12 -1.10 7.58 -5.65
C VAL A 12 -1.66 6.18 -5.44
N VAL A 13 -2.21 5.93 -4.26
CA VAL A 13 -2.70 4.60 -3.87
C VAL A 13 -4.06 4.74 -3.20
N ALA A 14 -5.03 3.98 -3.67
CA ALA A 14 -6.30 3.74 -2.98
C ALA A 14 -6.15 2.48 -2.13
N VAL A 15 -6.32 2.64 -0.81
CA VAL A 15 -6.04 1.60 0.18
C VAL A 15 -7.34 1.03 0.71
N ASN A 16 -7.63 -0.22 0.34
CA ASN A 16 -8.72 -1.02 0.91
C ASN A 16 -8.18 -2.43 1.22
N ALA A 17 -7.10 -2.50 1.99
CA ALA A 17 -6.41 -3.75 2.30
C ALA A 17 -7.19 -4.59 3.33
N VAL A 18 -7.03 -5.92 3.29
CA VAL A 18 -7.46 -6.78 4.40
C VAL A 18 -6.53 -6.66 5.61
N GLY A 19 -5.24 -6.45 5.34
CA GLY A 19 -4.22 -6.27 6.36
C GLY A 19 -4.34 -4.93 7.07
N HIS A 20 -3.78 -4.87 8.27
CA HIS A 20 -3.62 -3.61 8.98
C HIS A 20 -2.48 -2.81 8.35
N VAL A 21 -2.58 -1.49 8.44
CA VAL A 21 -1.52 -0.56 8.05
C VAL A 21 -0.66 -0.24 9.27
N VAL A 22 0.65 -0.44 9.15
CA VAL A 22 1.64 -0.22 10.20
C VAL A 22 2.67 0.82 9.74
N ASP A 23 3.03 1.75 10.62
CA ASP A 23 4.19 2.62 10.42
C ASP A 23 5.47 1.81 10.68
N PRO A 24 6.31 1.55 9.67
CA PRO A 24 7.50 0.72 9.85
C PRO A 24 8.59 1.39 10.70
N ALA A 25 8.53 2.71 10.90
CA ALA A 25 9.51 3.44 11.72
C ALA A 25 9.21 3.34 13.21
N THR A 26 7.94 3.24 13.59
CA THR A 26 7.50 3.23 15.01
C THR A 26 6.93 1.88 15.44
N GLY A 27 6.47 1.07 14.50
CA GLY A 27 5.69 -0.15 14.75
C GLY A 27 4.22 0.12 15.11
N GLU A 28 3.76 1.37 15.04
CA GLU A 28 2.39 1.75 15.35
C GLU A 28 1.41 1.27 14.27
N ILE A 29 0.29 0.67 14.68
CA ILE A 29 -0.80 0.30 13.77
C ILE A 29 -1.69 1.53 13.56
N LEU A 30 -1.68 2.05 12.34
CA LEU A 30 -2.40 3.25 11.95
C LEU A 30 -3.85 2.97 11.53
N ALA A 31 -4.10 1.81 10.93
CA ALA A 31 -5.43 1.37 10.51
C ALA A 31 -5.51 -0.15 10.46
N GLY A 32 -6.70 -0.71 10.61
CA GLY A 32 -6.93 -2.15 10.60
C GLY A 32 -8.31 -2.46 11.17
N PRO A 33 -8.59 -3.74 11.45
CA PRO A 33 -9.79 -4.11 12.21
C PRO A 33 -9.85 -3.34 13.53
N LEU A 34 -11.04 -2.87 13.90
CA LEU A 34 -11.22 -2.12 15.14
C LEU A 34 -11.58 -3.07 16.29
N GLY A 35 -10.93 -2.88 17.43
CA GLY A 35 -11.35 -3.48 18.69
C GLY A 35 -12.58 -2.80 19.28
N GLU A 36 -13.09 -3.34 20.39
CA GLU A 36 -14.23 -2.76 21.12
C GLU A 36 -13.94 -1.33 21.62
N ASP A 37 -12.66 -1.00 21.86
CA ASP A 37 -12.22 0.34 22.25
C ASP A 37 -12.06 1.30 21.06
N GLY A 38 -12.42 0.86 19.85
CA GLY A 38 -12.35 1.63 18.62
C GLY A 38 -10.94 1.80 18.07
N LYS A 39 -9.93 1.10 18.61
CA LYS A 39 -8.55 1.20 18.14
C LYS A 39 -8.22 0.12 17.10
N PRO A 40 -7.30 0.41 16.16
CA PRO A 40 -6.79 -0.59 15.24
C PRO A 40 -6.12 -1.77 15.94
N LEU A 41 -6.37 -2.98 15.44
CA LEU A 41 -5.78 -4.23 15.90
C LEU A 41 -4.83 -4.84 14.84
N ASP A 42 -3.90 -5.68 15.31
CA ASP A 42 -3.08 -6.52 14.43
C ASP A 42 -3.96 -7.62 13.78
N THR A 43 -4.17 -7.51 12.47
CA THR A 43 -4.93 -8.50 11.68
C THR A 43 -4.44 -9.94 11.88
N LEU A 44 -3.13 -10.18 12.00
CA LEU A 44 -2.59 -11.53 12.19
C LEU A 44 -2.91 -12.07 13.59
N ALA A 45 -2.89 -11.20 14.60
CA ALA A 45 -3.30 -11.59 15.95
C ALA A 45 -4.78 -11.98 15.98
N VAL A 46 -5.64 -11.21 15.32
CA VAL A 46 -7.08 -11.52 15.17
C VAL A 46 -7.31 -12.83 14.41
N TRP A 47 -6.52 -13.11 13.38
CA TRP A 47 -6.62 -14.39 12.66
C TRP A 47 -6.16 -15.59 13.47
N ASN A 48 -5.26 -15.39 14.44
CA ASN A 48 -4.75 -16.46 15.28
C ASN A 48 -5.72 -16.89 16.40
N THR A 49 -6.83 -16.17 16.62
CA THR A 49 -7.79 -16.46 17.71
C THR A 49 -8.95 -17.37 17.32
N GLY A 50 -9.01 -17.87 16.08
CA GLY A 50 -10.10 -18.74 15.59
C GLY A 50 -10.27 -18.64 14.08
N PRO A 51 -11.37 -19.14 13.48
CA PRO A 51 -11.67 -18.86 12.08
C PRO A 51 -11.84 -17.34 11.90
N GLY A 52 -10.75 -16.68 11.57
CA GLY A 52 -10.60 -15.22 11.56
C GLY A 52 -11.61 -14.58 10.62
N PHE A 53 -12.38 -13.63 11.16
CA PHE A 53 -13.48 -12.92 10.53
C PHE A 53 -14.57 -13.85 9.95
N GLY A 54 -15.81 -13.66 10.40
CA GLY A 54 -16.96 -14.22 9.69
C GLY A 54 -16.87 -13.85 8.20
N VAL A 55 -16.80 -14.87 7.34
CA VAL A 55 -16.82 -14.83 5.87
C VAL A 55 -16.30 -13.51 5.27
N LEU A 56 -14.99 -13.27 5.33
CA LEU A 56 -14.37 -12.32 4.41
C LEU A 56 -14.65 -12.81 2.99
N LEU A 57 -15.47 -12.07 2.24
CA LEU A 57 -15.77 -12.42 0.86
C LEU A 57 -14.49 -12.20 0.02
N PRO A 58 -14.00 -13.21 -0.72
CA PRO A 58 -12.86 -13.03 -1.60
C PRO A 58 -13.06 -11.84 -2.56
N GLY A 59 -12.07 -10.94 -2.63
CA GLY A 59 -12.10 -9.80 -3.54
C GLY A 59 -12.88 -8.58 -3.05
N THR A 60 -13.28 -8.51 -1.77
CA THR A 60 -13.83 -7.28 -1.18
C THR A 60 -12.78 -6.25 -0.79
N ASN A 61 -11.50 -6.66 -0.78
CA ASN A 61 -10.36 -5.86 -0.41
C ASN A 61 -9.47 -5.68 -1.65
N THR A 62 -8.91 -4.49 -1.84
CA THR A 62 -8.10 -4.14 -3.02
C THR A 62 -7.24 -2.94 -2.69
N THR A 63 -5.92 -3.08 -2.80
CA THR A 63 -5.02 -1.93 -2.85
C THR A 63 -4.60 -1.67 -4.30
N ILE A 64 -5.10 -0.59 -4.88
CA ILE A 64 -4.80 -0.22 -6.27
C ILE A 64 -4.07 1.11 -6.31
N GLY A 65 -3.02 1.19 -7.13
CA GLY A 65 -2.21 2.38 -7.18
C GLY A 65 -1.42 2.53 -8.46
N VAL A 66 -0.80 3.70 -8.56
CA VAL A 66 -0.02 4.10 -9.72
C VAL A 66 1.25 4.79 -9.28
N VAL A 67 2.37 4.38 -9.86
CA VAL A 67 3.66 5.04 -9.76
C VAL A 67 3.86 5.87 -11.03
N VAL A 68 4.25 7.13 -10.87
CA VAL A 68 4.55 8.05 -11.98
C VAL A 68 5.98 8.53 -11.87
N THR A 69 6.73 8.48 -12.97
CA THR A 69 8.12 8.93 -13.01
C THR A 69 8.46 9.66 -14.31
N ASN A 70 9.40 10.61 -14.25
CA ASN A 70 10.00 11.24 -15.42
C ASN A 70 11.23 10.49 -15.96
N ALA A 71 11.51 9.28 -15.46
CA ALA A 71 12.51 8.40 -16.06
C ALA A 71 12.07 7.97 -17.48
N ARG A 72 13.01 7.89 -18.41
CA ARG A 72 12.81 7.22 -19.71
C ARG A 72 12.78 5.72 -19.48
N MET A 73 11.69 5.06 -19.87
CA MET A 73 11.52 3.62 -19.66
C MET A 73 10.87 2.93 -20.86
N SER A 74 11.31 1.71 -21.13
CA SER A 74 10.55 0.78 -21.96
C SER A 74 9.36 0.19 -21.18
N LYS A 75 8.42 -0.44 -21.88
CA LYS A 75 7.29 -1.15 -21.27
C LYS A 75 7.74 -2.23 -20.27
N VAL A 76 8.83 -2.93 -20.59
CA VAL A 76 9.39 -3.98 -19.71
C VAL A 76 9.96 -3.37 -18.43
N GLN A 77 10.68 -2.25 -18.54
CA GLN A 77 11.22 -1.54 -17.38
C GLN A 77 10.10 -0.97 -16.49
N ALA A 78 9.07 -0.37 -17.09
CA ALA A 78 7.91 0.11 -16.35
C ALA A 78 7.19 -1.04 -15.62
N LYS A 79 7.00 -2.19 -16.27
CA LYS A 79 6.43 -3.37 -15.61
C LYS A 79 7.29 -3.84 -14.43
N LYS A 80 8.62 -3.81 -14.56
CA LYS A 80 9.54 -4.15 -13.47
C LYS A 80 9.42 -3.18 -12.29
N VAL A 81 9.35 -1.87 -12.55
CA VAL A 81 9.10 -0.86 -11.51
C VAL A 81 7.78 -1.10 -10.80
N ALA A 82 6.70 -1.37 -11.55
CA ALA A 82 5.41 -1.71 -10.97
C ALA A 82 5.50 -2.93 -10.03
N THR A 83 6.21 -3.98 -10.44
CA THR A 83 6.47 -5.15 -9.58
C THR A 83 7.25 -4.78 -8.32
N MET A 84 8.33 -4.01 -8.42
CA MET A 84 9.12 -3.59 -7.25
C MET A 84 8.32 -2.69 -6.29
N ALA A 85 7.40 -1.89 -6.83
CA ALA A 85 6.56 -1.02 -6.01
C ALA A 85 5.63 -1.79 -5.05
N HIS A 86 5.33 -3.07 -5.34
CA HIS A 86 4.59 -3.93 -4.40
C HIS A 86 5.36 -4.17 -3.09
N ASP A 87 6.69 -4.08 -3.10
CA ASP A 87 7.50 -4.13 -1.87
C ASP A 87 7.11 -3.00 -0.92
N GLY A 88 6.69 -1.84 -1.45
CA GLY A 88 6.15 -0.73 -0.67
C GLY A 88 4.87 -1.09 0.08
N LEU A 89 3.95 -1.81 -0.58
CA LEU A 89 2.73 -2.33 0.05
C LEU A 89 3.09 -3.31 1.17
N ALA A 90 3.95 -4.28 0.88
CA ALA A 90 4.33 -5.33 1.83
C ALA A 90 5.06 -4.80 3.09
N ARG A 91 5.69 -3.61 3.03
CA ARG A 91 6.34 -2.98 4.18
C ARG A 91 5.37 -2.33 5.17
N VAL A 92 4.20 -1.92 4.69
CA VAL A 92 3.27 -1.10 5.49
C VAL A 92 1.89 -1.74 5.64
N ILE A 93 1.56 -2.78 4.87
CA ILE A 93 0.32 -3.54 4.98
C ILE A 93 0.65 -4.97 5.44
N ARG A 94 -0.01 -5.42 6.51
CA ARG A 94 0.25 -6.74 7.10
C ARG A 94 -1.03 -7.50 7.46
N PRO A 95 -1.29 -8.68 6.86
CA PRO A 95 -0.64 -9.19 5.64
C PRO A 95 -1.07 -8.41 4.39
N ALA A 96 -0.21 -8.38 3.38
CA ALA A 96 -0.53 -7.92 2.02
C ALA A 96 -0.60 -9.13 1.06
N HIS A 97 -1.14 -8.93 -0.14
CA HIS A 97 -1.16 -9.93 -1.23
C HIS A 97 -1.87 -11.24 -0.87
N THR A 98 -2.89 -11.16 -0.02
CA THR A 98 -3.67 -12.34 0.33
C THR A 98 -4.62 -12.70 -0.82
N MET A 99 -5.22 -13.89 -0.77
CA MET A 99 -6.28 -14.27 -1.72
C MET A 99 -7.54 -13.39 -1.60
N TYR A 100 -7.65 -12.57 -0.56
CA TYR A 100 -8.75 -11.62 -0.37
C TYR A 100 -8.45 -10.25 -0.99
N ASP A 101 -7.19 -9.97 -1.35
CA ASP A 101 -6.75 -8.68 -1.88
C ASP A 101 -6.61 -8.71 -3.41
N GLY A 102 -7.19 -7.71 -4.07
CA GLY A 102 -7.00 -7.41 -5.49
C GLY A 102 -5.80 -6.50 -5.79
N ASP A 103 -4.66 -6.69 -5.11
CA ASP A 103 -3.56 -5.71 -5.17
C ASP A 103 -3.01 -5.48 -6.58
N ALA A 104 -3.00 -4.23 -7.03
CA ALA A 104 -2.59 -3.86 -8.38
C ALA A 104 -1.84 -2.53 -8.42
N LEU A 105 -0.56 -2.57 -8.83
CA LEU A 105 0.22 -1.36 -9.11
C LEU A 105 0.53 -1.23 -10.60
N PHE A 106 0.37 -0.01 -11.11
CA PHE A 106 0.75 0.41 -12.45
C PHE A 106 1.92 1.38 -12.39
N ALA A 107 2.72 1.44 -13.45
CA ALA A 107 3.80 2.43 -13.58
C ALA A 107 3.67 3.20 -14.89
N LEU A 108 3.72 4.53 -14.81
CA LEU A 108 3.79 5.43 -15.96
C LEU A 108 5.13 6.18 -15.96
N ALA A 109 5.77 6.17 -17.12
CA ALA A 109 7.00 6.86 -17.38
C ALA A 109 6.75 7.96 -18.42
N VAL A 110 6.83 9.23 -18.02
CA VAL A 110 6.63 10.39 -18.91
C VAL A 110 7.91 10.77 -19.65
N GLY A 111 9.06 10.22 -19.24
CA GLY A 111 10.37 10.55 -19.80
C GLY A 111 10.88 11.95 -19.39
N GLY A 112 12.08 12.27 -19.84
CA GLY A 112 12.77 13.53 -19.51
C GLY A 112 14.14 13.33 -18.86
N VAL A 113 14.30 12.25 -18.07
CA VAL A 113 15.56 11.93 -17.39
C VAL A 113 15.96 10.47 -17.67
N THR A 114 17.26 10.21 -17.83
CA THR A 114 17.78 8.84 -17.89
C THR A 114 18.14 8.38 -16.48
N ALA A 115 17.56 7.27 -16.04
CA ALA A 115 17.83 6.69 -14.72
C ALA A 115 17.84 5.16 -14.79
N PRO A 116 18.67 4.48 -13.97
CA PRO A 116 18.63 3.03 -13.85
C PRO A 116 17.25 2.54 -13.35
N VAL A 117 16.74 1.44 -13.91
CA VAL A 117 15.43 0.90 -13.54
C VAL A 117 15.35 0.52 -12.05
N ASP A 118 16.44 -0.01 -11.50
CA ASP A 118 16.48 -0.43 -10.09
C ASP A 118 16.42 0.77 -9.14
N LEU A 119 17.04 1.89 -9.50
CA LEU A 119 16.94 3.13 -8.72
C LEU A 119 15.49 3.63 -8.68
N VAL A 120 14.82 3.65 -9.83
CA VAL A 120 13.42 4.07 -9.92
C VAL A 120 12.53 3.09 -9.16
N GLY A 121 12.75 1.78 -9.29
CA GLY A 121 11.98 0.75 -8.62
C GLY A 121 12.12 0.78 -7.10
N ALA A 122 13.33 0.98 -6.58
CA ALA A 122 13.57 1.11 -5.14
C ALA A 122 12.83 2.32 -4.56
N TRP A 123 12.96 3.49 -5.21
CA TRP A 123 12.24 4.68 -4.79
C TRP A 123 10.73 4.61 -5.05
N ALA A 124 10.27 3.80 -6.00
CA ALA A 124 8.85 3.52 -6.20
C ALA A 124 8.27 2.77 -4.99
N ALA A 125 8.98 1.77 -4.46
CA ALA A 125 8.57 1.08 -3.24
C ALA A 125 8.47 2.05 -2.04
N GLU A 126 9.49 2.91 -1.83
CA GLU A 126 9.44 3.93 -0.77
C GLU A 126 8.27 4.91 -0.97
N THR A 127 8.03 5.34 -2.21
CA THR A 127 6.98 6.31 -2.51
C THR A 127 5.59 5.71 -2.37
N VAL A 128 5.40 4.43 -2.71
CA VAL A 128 4.15 3.71 -2.48
C VAL A 128 3.88 3.51 -1.00
N ALA A 129 4.89 3.11 -0.21
CA ALA A 129 4.76 3.00 1.24
C ALA A 129 4.32 4.34 1.86
N ALA A 130 5.00 5.44 1.49
CA ALA A 130 4.63 6.79 1.94
C ALA A 130 3.19 7.16 1.55
N ALA A 131 2.79 6.90 0.29
CA ALA A 131 1.44 7.20 -0.18
C ALA A 131 0.34 6.43 0.59
N VAL A 132 0.60 5.17 0.96
CA VAL A 132 -0.33 4.39 1.80
C VAL A 132 -0.46 5.01 3.20
N LEU A 133 0.67 5.32 3.85
CA LEU A 133 0.67 5.92 5.20
C LEU A 133 -0.03 7.29 5.20
N ASP A 134 0.26 8.12 4.19
CA ASP A 134 -0.36 9.44 4.04
C ASP A 134 -1.87 9.33 3.78
N GLY A 135 -2.29 8.36 2.97
CA GLY A 135 -3.71 8.10 2.69
C GLY A 135 -4.48 7.69 3.95
N VAL A 136 -3.90 6.81 4.77
CA VAL A 136 -4.50 6.41 6.06
C VAL A 136 -4.58 7.58 7.03
N ARG A 137 -3.48 8.34 7.20
CA ARG A 137 -3.42 9.49 8.13
C ARG A 137 -4.40 10.61 7.77
N GLN A 138 -4.72 10.77 6.48
CA GLN A 138 -5.66 11.78 6.00
C GLN A 138 -7.11 11.27 5.97
N SER A 139 -7.35 9.99 6.26
CA SER A 139 -8.69 9.44 6.33
C SER A 139 -9.38 9.84 7.64
N ALA A 140 -10.65 10.18 7.58
CA ALA A 140 -11.47 10.34 8.77
C ALA A 140 -11.94 8.96 9.27
N SER A 141 -11.92 8.73 10.58
CA SER A 141 -12.49 7.52 11.15
C SER A 141 -14.02 7.53 10.98
N ASN A 142 -14.52 6.78 10.01
CA ASN A 142 -15.94 6.52 9.87
C ASN A 142 -16.26 5.27 10.69
N GLY A 143 -16.40 5.43 12.01
CA GLY A 143 -16.61 4.32 12.97
C GLY A 143 -17.47 3.23 12.35
N GLY A 144 -16.89 2.06 12.14
CA GLY A 144 -17.42 1.06 11.21
C GLY A 144 -18.88 0.72 11.46
N ALA A 145 -19.62 0.43 10.38
CA ALA A 145 -20.98 -0.07 10.43
C ALA A 145 -21.01 -1.43 11.15
N GLY A 146 -21.24 -1.38 12.45
CA GLY A 146 -21.35 -2.53 13.35
C GLY A 146 -21.77 -2.15 14.77
N ARG A 147 -22.32 -0.95 14.96
CA ARG A 147 -23.10 -0.62 16.15
C ARG A 147 -24.56 -0.91 15.83
N ASP A 148 -24.92 -2.18 15.92
CA ASP A 148 -26.32 -2.56 16.07
C ASP A 148 -26.65 -2.40 17.57
N ASP A 149 -27.47 -1.39 17.80
CA ASP A 149 -28.49 -1.20 18.85
C ASP A 149 -29.19 -2.49 19.33
#